data_AF-A0AAW2UNB6-F1
#
_entry.id   AF-A0AAW2UNB6-F1
#
_cell.length_a   1.000
_cell.length_b   1.000
_cell.length_c   1.000
_cell.angle_alpha   90.00
_cell.angle_beta   90.00
_cell.angle_gamma   90.00
#
_symmetry.space_group_name_H-M   'P 1'
#
loop_
_entity.id
_entity.type
_entity.pdbx_description
1 polymer ?
#
loop_
_entity_poly.entity_id
_entity_poly.type
_entity_poly.pdbx_seq_one_letter_code
_entity_poly.pdbx_strand_id
1 'polypeptide(L)'
;MTTSFGAATAAIIADDPKLHLARNSCGLRTASNSLLLTKRPHLFCPSSSPTASSLIRAVSTQPRYVDPLNVTAMACPALPLCPLAIAEAERGIPDLLKRVRAVFEKVGLKYNESVVIRVTGCPNGCARPYMAELGLVGDGPNSYQIWLGGTPNQTLLAKAFKDKVKIQDLEKVLEPLFYHWKRKRLSKESFGDFTNRMGHEKLLELVNKWEGIPLGASRYNLKLFADKETYEAMDTLARLQDKSAHQLAMDIIRDYVASHRKW
;
A
#
# COMPACT_ATOMS: atom_id res chain seq x y z
N MET A 1 41.38 -6.36 9.01
CA MET A 1 41.41 -5.31 10.05
C MET A 1 40.00 -5.15 10.59
N THR A 2 39.75 -5.71 11.77
CA THR A 2 38.49 -5.65 12.51
C THR A 2 38.49 -4.40 13.39
N THR A 3 37.59 -3.45 13.15
CA THR A 3 37.31 -2.37 14.11
C THR A 3 36.02 -2.69 14.85
N SER A 4 36.18 -3.14 16.09
CA SER A 4 35.13 -3.20 17.10
C SER A 4 34.63 -1.78 17.41
N PHE A 5 33.37 -1.48 17.11
CA PHE A 5 32.72 -0.28 17.63
C PHE A 5 32.31 -0.53 19.08
N GLY A 6 32.92 0.24 19.99
CA GLY A 6 32.68 0.21 21.42
C GLY A 6 31.24 0.56 21.80
N ALA A 7 30.83 0.07 22.96
CA ALA A 7 29.56 0.38 23.60
C ALA A 7 29.31 1.90 23.66
N ALA A 8 28.12 2.33 23.25
CA ALA A 8 27.71 3.71 23.34
C ALA A 8 27.55 4.13 24.80
N THR A 9 28.50 4.91 25.32
CA THR A 9 28.34 5.66 26.58
C THR A 9 27.21 6.67 26.36
N ALA A 10 26.11 6.52 27.09
CA ALA A 10 25.02 7.48 27.07
C ALA A 10 25.53 8.84 27.57
N ALA A 11 25.53 9.86 26.72
CA ALA A 11 25.74 11.23 27.14
C ALA A 11 24.45 11.71 27.82
N ILE A 12 24.48 11.80 29.15
CA ILE A 12 23.44 12.46 29.94
C ILE A 12 23.65 13.96 29.74
N ILE A 13 22.76 14.62 29.01
CA ILE A 13 22.71 16.09 28.96
C ILE A 13 22.17 16.52 30.33
N ALA A 14 23.08 16.91 31.22
CA ALA A 14 22.73 17.47 32.52
C ALA A 14 22.21 18.91 32.32
N ASP A 15 20.96 19.13 32.71
CA ASP A 15 20.33 20.42 33.05
C ASP A 15 20.79 21.64 32.22
N ASP A 16 20.32 21.73 30.97
CA ASP A 16 20.35 23.00 30.23
C ASP A 16 19.26 23.94 30.80
N PRO A 17 19.62 25.13 31.32
CA PRO A 17 18.69 26.06 31.95
C PRO A 17 17.61 26.62 31.00
N LYS A 18 17.72 26.41 29.68
CA LYS A 18 16.69 26.78 28.70
C LYS A 18 15.66 25.67 28.45
N LEU A 19 15.91 24.45 28.94
CA LEU A 19 15.04 23.27 28.78
C LEU A 19 14.32 22.95 30.09
N HIS A 20 13.25 23.71 30.38
CA HIS A 20 12.39 23.41 31.52
C HIS A 20 11.41 22.27 31.19
N LEU A 21 11.79 21.02 31.51
CA LEU A 21 10.86 19.89 31.57
C LEU A 21 10.06 19.96 32.88
N ALA A 22 8.76 20.23 32.79
CA ALA A 22 7.88 20.29 33.95
C ALA A 22 7.88 18.95 34.72
N ARG A 23 8.25 18.97 36.01
CA ARG A 23 8.41 17.78 36.86
C ARG A 23 7.14 16.90 36.96
N ASN A 24 5.96 17.42 36.63
CA ASN A 24 4.66 16.74 36.76
C ASN A 24 3.88 16.55 35.44
N SER A 25 4.53 16.55 34.27
CA SER A 25 3.85 16.11 33.04
C SER A 25 3.84 14.58 32.93
N CYS A 26 2.65 13.97 33.03
CA CYS A 26 2.43 12.54 32.73
C CYS A 26 2.40 12.29 31.21
N GLY A 27 3.46 12.72 30.51
CA GLY A 27 3.54 12.68 29.04
C GLY A 27 4.81 12.03 28.49
N LEU A 28 5.81 11.74 29.32
CA LEU A 28 7.15 11.29 28.87
C LEU A 28 7.83 10.31 29.83
N ARG A 29 7.07 9.59 30.67
CA ARG A 29 7.65 8.57 31.55
C ARG A 29 7.42 7.16 30.98
N THR A 30 8.43 6.60 30.32
CA THR A 30 8.88 5.27 30.72
C THR A 30 9.60 5.41 32.06
N ALA A 31 9.75 4.35 32.86
CA ALA A 31 10.24 4.40 34.26
C ALA A 31 11.60 5.12 34.47
N SER A 32 12.28 5.48 33.39
CA SER A 32 13.42 6.38 33.31
C SER A 32 13.09 7.45 32.28
N ASN A 33 13.38 8.73 32.56
CA ASN A 33 13.23 9.88 31.65
C ASN A 33 14.13 9.75 30.38
N SER A 34 13.95 8.69 29.58
CA SER A 34 14.74 8.38 28.40
C SER A 34 13.84 8.17 27.18
N LEU A 35 14.16 8.87 26.10
CA LEU A 35 13.55 8.66 24.79
C LEU A 35 14.25 7.46 24.12
N LEU A 36 13.52 6.38 23.86
CA LEU A 36 14.04 5.22 23.13
C LEU A 36 14.01 5.51 21.63
N LEU A 37 15.19 5.61 21.02
CA LEU A 37 15.35 5.58 19.56
C LEU A 37 15.15 4.14 19.08
N THR A 38 13.96 3.85 18.58
CA THR A 38 13.65 2.55 18.00
C THR A 38 14.22 2.43 16.58
N LYS A 39 14.61 1.21 16.16
CA LYS A 39 15.16 0.93 14.80
C LYS A 39 14.18 1.23 13.64
N ARG A 40 12.92 1.49 13.98
CA ARG A 40 11.86 2.12 13.18
C ARG A 40 11.42 3.35 13.98
N PRO A 41 11.28 4.56 13.43
CA PRO A 41 10.78 5.70 14.20
C PRO A 41 9.29 5.49 14.55
N HIS A 42 9.02 4.83 15.68
CA HIS A 42 7.70 4.72 16.28
C HIS A 42 7.79 5.28 17.68
N LEU A 43 7.75 6.61 17.79
CA LEU A 43 7.56 7.28 19.07
C LEU A 43 6.10 7.15 19.47
N PHE A 44 5.72 6.08 20.17
CA PHE A 44 4.42 6.04 20.85
C PHE A 44 4.42 5.30 22.19
N CYS A 45 3.86 6.00 23.17
CA CYS A 45 3.36 5.52 24.45
C CYS A 45 1.85 5.84 24.51
N PRO A 46 0.96 4.94 24.97
CA PRO A 46 -0.47 5.20 25.03
C PRO A 46 -0.80 5.98 26.32
N SER A 47 -1.22 7.24 26.24
CA SER A 47 -1.76 7.95 27.41
C SER A 47 -3.29 7.91 27.41
N SER A 48 -3.83 7.24 28.43
CA SER A 48 -5.21 7.38 28.88
C SER A 48 -5.25 8.31 30.10
N SER A 49 -5.36 9.63 29.90
CA SER A 49 -5.97 10.55 30.88
C SER A 49 -6.20 11.95 30.29
N PRO A 50 -7.29 12.66 30.63
CA PRO A 50 -7.74 13.87 29.92
C PRO A 50 -7.34 15.21 30.60
N THR A 51 -6.32 15.25 31.46
CA THR A 51 -6.03 16.45 32.28
C THR A 51 -4.54 16.78 32.35
N ALA A 52 -4.02 17.49 31.35
CA ALA A 52 -2.91 18.44 31.47
C ALA A 52 -2.60 19.05 30.09
N SER A 53 -2.84 20.35 29.93
CA SER A 53 -2.42 21.14 28.77
C SER A 53 -0.92 21.43 28.85
N SER A 54 -0.09 20.62 28.20
CA SER A 54 1.34 20.95 28.00
C SER A 54 1.51 21.93 26.83
N LEU A 55 2.26 23.02 27.04
CA LEU A 55 2.54 24.08 26.05
C LEU A 55 3.32 23.59 24.81
N ILE A 56 3.97 22.43 24.88
CA ILE A 56 4.43 21.69 23.70
C ILE A 56 3.59 20.43 23.62
N ARG A 57 2.52 20.49 22.83
CA ARG A 57 1.80 19.30 22.40
C ARG A 57 2.57 18.77 21.20
N ALA A 58 3.44 17.78 21.40
CA ALA A 58 3.82 16.92 20.28
C ALA A 58 2.51 16.33 19.76
N VAL A 59 1.98 16.88 18.67
CA VAL A 59 0.77 16.39 18.04
C VAL A 59 1.16 15.10 17.32
N SER A 60 1.28 14.04 18.10
CA SER A 60 1.57 12.72 17.58
C SER A 60 0.24 12.07 17.23
N THR A 61 -0.05 11.96 15.93
CA THR A 61 -1.25 11.28 15.43
C THR A 61 -1.16 9.80 15.77
N GLN A 62 -2.09 9.29 16.58
CA GLN A 62 -2.07 7.87 16.98
C GLN A 62 -2.01 6.96 15.73
N PRO A 63 -1.28 5.83 15.76
CA PRO A 63 -1.13 4.94 14.61
C PRO A 63 -2.45 4.48 13.97
N ARG A 64 -3.55 4.46 14.74
CA ARG A 64 -4.89 4.15 14.24
C ARG A 64 -5.42 5.15 13.20
N TYR A 65 -4.95 6.39 13.24
CA TYR A 65 -5.31 7.45 12.30
C TYR A 65 -4.30 7.60 11.15
N VAL A 66 -3.28 6.73 11.11
CA VAL A 66 -2.25 6.73 10.08
C VAL A 66 -2.50 5.57 9.12
N ASP A 67 -2.29 5.81 7.83
CA ASP A 67 -2.36 4.76 6.81
C ASP A 67 -1.40 3.60 7.19
N PRO A 68 -1.86 2.33 7.19
CA PRO A 68 -1.02 1.16 7.44
C PRO A 68 0.26 1.06 6.61
N LEU A 69 0.30 1.66 5.42
CA LEU A 69 1.51 1.74 4.57
C LEU A 69 2.54 2.67 5.20
N ASN A 70 2.12 3.82 5.73
CA ASN A 70 3.01 4.80 6.35
C ASN A 70 3.63 4.25 7.65
N VAL A 71 2.93 3.35 8.35
CA VAL A 71 3.42 2.75 9.59
C VAL A 71 4.63 1.84 9.33
N THR A 72 4.70 1.12 8.21
CA THR A 72 5.82 0.22 7.92
C THR A 72 6.84 0.82 6.96
N ALA A 73 6.55 1.98 6.39
CA ALA A 73 7.39 2.65 5.42
C ALA A 73 8.62 3.31 6.04
N MET A 74 9.75 3.27 5.31
CA MET A 74 10.97 3.99 5.68
C MET A 74 11.68 4.51 4.45
N ALA A 75 12.30 5.69 4.59
CA ALA A 75 13.15 6.28 3.58
C ALA A 75 14.51 6.67 4.18
N CYS A 76 15.55 6.78 3.35
CA CYS A 76 16.79 7.44 3.77
C CYS A 76 16.73 8.94 3.47
N PRO A 77 17.60 9.77 4.08
CA PRO A 77 17.58 11.21 3.85
C PRO A 77 17.73 11.60 2.38
N ALA A 78 18.65 10.93 1.67
CA ALA A 78 18.97 11.22 0.27
C ALA A 78 19.27 12.72 0.04
N LEU A 79 18.72 13.31 -1.03
CA LEU A 79 18.89 14.73 -1.34
C LEU A 79 18.18 15.61 -0.29
N PRO A 80 18.70 16.81 0.03
CA PRO A 80 19.79 17.53 -0.66
C PRO A 80 21.18 17.34 -0.03
N LEU A 81 21.28 16.66 1.11
CA LEU A 81 22.52 16.64 1.91
C LEU A 81 23.36 15.38 1.76
N CYS A 82 22.78 14.26 1.33
CA CYS A 82 23.56 13.04 1.10
C CYS A 82 24.39 13.19 -0.20
N PRO A 83 25.73 13.12 -0.13
CA PRO A 83 26.59 13.33 -1.31
C PRO A 83 26.53 12.16 -2.30
N LEU A 84 25.95 11.02 -1.89
CA LEU A 84 25.84 9.81 -2.69
C LEU A 84 24.43 9.61 -3.27
N ALA A 85 23.50 10.54 -3.02
CA ALA A 85 22.14 10.40 -3.49
C ALA A 85 22.04 10.64 -5.00
N ILE A 86 21.32 9.74 -5.67
CA ILE A 86 21.06 9.78 -7.11
C ILE A 86 19.60 10.19 -7.37
N ALA A 87 18.69 9.75 -6.49
CA ALA A 87 17.27 10.09 -6.49
C ALA A 87 16.81 10.57 -5.11
N GLU A 88 15.61 11.15 -5.04
CA GLU A 88 14.93 11.48 -3.78
C GLU A 88 14.58 10.22 -2.97
N ALA A 89 14.39 10.37 -1.66
CA ALA A 89 13.81 9.32 -0.83
C ALA A 89 12.90 9.90 0.25
N GLU A 90 13.45 10.49 1.32
CA GLU A 90 12.66 11.03 2.44
C GLU A 90 11.63 12.07 2.01
N ARG A 91 12.03 13.01 1.14
CA ARG A 91 11.13 14.07 0.65
C ARG A 91 10.06 13.55 -0.31
N GLY A 92 10.32 12.46 -1.02
CA GLY A 92 9.43 11.91 -2.05
C GLY A 92 8.50 10.79 -1.55
N ILE A 93 8.85 10.10 -0.46
CA ILE A 93 8.09 8.94 0.02
C ILE A 93 6.63 9.27 0.40
N PRO A 94 6.26 10.45 0.96
CA PRO A 94 4.87 10.71 1.32
C PRO A 94 3.92 10.70 0.10
N ASP A 95 4.33 11.31 -1.01
CA ASP A 95 3.51 11.35 -2.23
C ASP A 95 3.52 10.01 -2.97
N LEU A 96 4.65 9.29 -2.92
CA LEU A 96 4.72 7.93 -3.41
C LEU A 96 3.72 7.01 -2.69
N LEU A 97 3.62 7.07 -1.36
CA LEU A 97 2.71 6.22 -0.59
C LEU A 97 1.24 6.52 -0.92
N LYS A 98 0.89 7.80 -1.15
CA LYS A 98 -0.45 8.18 -1.65
C LYS A 98 -0.75 7.54 -3.01
N ARG A 99 0.23 7.54 -3.93
CA ARG A 99 0.08 6.91 -5.26
C ARG A 99 -0.11 5.40 -5.15
N VAL A 100 0.65 4.73 -4.28
CA VAL A 100 0.47 3.30 -4.00
C VAL A 100 -0.92 3.02 -3.42
N ARG A 101 -1.40 3.86 -2.49
CA ARG A 101 -2.74 3.75 -1.93
C ARG A 101 -3.83 3.94 -3.00
N ALA A 102 -3.67 4.90 -3.91
CA ALA A 102 -4.58 5.08 -5.05
C ALA A 102 -4.62 3.84 -5.97
N VAL A 103 -3.48 3.18 -6.20
CA VAL A 103 -3.45 1.91 -6.95
C VAL A 103 -4.16 0.79 -6.18
N PHE A 104 -4.01 0.70 -4.85
CA PHE A 104 -4.72 -0.28 -4.02
C PHE A 104 -6.24 -0.10 -4.17
N GLU A 105 -6.72 1.14 -4.11
CA GLU A 105 -8.13 1.47 -4.28
C GLU A 105 -8.62 1.14 -5.70
N LYS A 106 -7.86 1.50 -6.74
CA LYS A 106 -8.17 1.20 -8.14
C LYS A 106 -8.31 -0.31 -8.38
N VAL A 107 -7.42 -1.10 -7.80
CA VAL A 107 -7.45 -2.58 -7.87
C VAL A 107 -8.54 -3.17 -6.97
N GLY A 108 -9.03 -2.41 -5.99
CA GLY A 108 -10.03 -2.82 -5.00
C GLY A 108 -9.46 -3.69 -3.88
N LEU A 109 -8.22 -3.44 -3.46
CA LEU A 109 -7.66 -3.96 -2.21
C LEU A 109 -8.31 -3.22 -1.03
N LYS A 110 -8.44 -3.91 0.11
CA LYS A 110 -9.02 -3.30 1.32
C LYS A 110 -8.05 -2.28 1.91
N TYR A 111 -8.58 -1.25 2.57
CA TYR A 111 -7.76 -0.19 3.19
C TYR A 111 -6.81 -0.71 4.27
N ASN A 112 -7.20 -1.77 4.99
CA ASN A 112 -6.39 -2.38 6.04
C ASN A 112 -5.22 -3.24 5.53
N GLU A 113 -5.16 -3.52 4.23
CA GLU A 113 -4.03 -4.23 3.63
C GLU A 113 -2.83 -3.28 3.56
N SER A 114 -1.66 -3.79 3.91
CA SER A 114 -0.39 -3.07 3.93
C SER A 114 0.71 -3.92 3.33
N VAL A 115 1.73 -3.25 2.81
CA VAL A 115 2.94 -3.82 2.27
C VAL A 115 4.11 -3.02 2.85
N VAL A 116 5.19 -3.68 3.23
CA VAL A 116 6.40 -3.02 3.72
C VAL A 116 7.12 -2.34 2.55
N ILE A 117 7.03 -1.02 2.48
CA ILE A 117 7.64 -0.19 1.42
C ILE A 117 8.88 0.51 1.95
N ARG A 118 10.01 0.44 1.23
CA ARG A 118 11.23 1.14 1.64
C ARG A 118 11.90 1.80 0.46
N VAL A 119 12.37 3.03 0.65
CA VAL A 119 12.93 3.86 -0.42
C VAL A 119 14.33 4.32 -0.06
N THR A 120 15.28 4.18 -0.99
CA THR A 120 16.61 4.78 -0.87
C THR A 120 16.98 5.56 -2.11
N GLY A 121 17.71 6.67 -1.94
CA GLY A 121 18.15 7.50 -3.06
C GLY A 121 19.34 6.93 -3.85
N CYS A 122 19.97 5.85 -3.38
CA CYS A 122 21.12 5.19 -4.02
C CYS A 122 21.23 3.72 -3.56
N PRO A 123 22.08 2.88 -4.19
CA PRO A 123 22.17 1.44 -3.90
C PRO A 123 22.86 1.07 -2.59
N ASN A 124 23.31 2.03 -1.77
CA ASN A 124 23.92 1.77 -0.47
C ASN A 124 22.94 1.15 0.54
N GLY A 125 21.62 1.34 0.34
CA GLY A 125 20.62 0.61 1.12
C GLY A 125 20.40 1.09 2.55
N CYS A 126 20.62 2.37 2.87
CA CYS A 126 20.50 2.93 4.24
C CYS A 126 19.14 2.67 4.90
N ALA A 127 18.03 2.69 4.14
CA ALA A 127 16.69 2.38 4.65
C ALA A 127 16.40 0.87 4.69
N ARG A 128 17.39 0.02 4.38
CA ARG A 128 17.27 -1.44 4.24
C ARG A 128 16.20 -1.86 3.21
N PRO A 129 16.26 -1.35 1.96
CA PRO A 129 15.26 -1.63 0.93
C PRO A 129 15.27 -3.10 0.46
N TYR A 130 16.42 -3.78 0.56
CA TYR A 130 16.58 -5.19 0.16
C TYR A 130 15.87 -6.19 1.08
N MET A 131 15.23 -5.72 2.17
CA MET A 131 14.39 -6.55 3.04
C MET A 131 12.90 -6.18 2.94
N ALA A 132 12.55 -5.22 2.08
CA ALA A 132 11.19 -4.76 1.89
C ALA A 132 10.40 -5.74 1.03
N GLU A 133 9.09 -5.80 1.23
CA GLU A 133 8.20 -6.47 0.28
C GLU A 133 8.21 -5.72 -1.06
N LEU A 134 8.25 -4.38 -0.99
CA LEU A 134 8.45 -3.47 -2.12
C LEU A 134 9.57 -2.47 -1.81
N GLY A 135 10.75 -2.69 -2.40
CA GLY A 135 11.89 -1.79 -2.29
C GLY A 135 12.03 -0.90 -3.53
N LEU A 136 12.31 0.37 -3.32
CA LEU A 136 12.68 1.31 -4.39
C LEU A 136 14.08 1.84 -4.12
N VAL A 137 14.98 1.62 -5.06
CA VAL A 137 16.40 1.97 -4.93
C VAL A 137 16.78 2.92 -6.06
N GLY A 138 17.19 4.14 -5.73
CA GLY A 138 17.54 5.16 -6.72
C GLY A 138 18.70 4.71 -7.61
N ASP A 139 18.46 4.73 -8.92
CA ASP A 139 19.40 4.27 -9.95
C ASP A 139 19.64 5.31 -11.06
N GLY A 140 18.98 6.48 -10.95
CA GLY A 140 19.11 7.60 -11.87
C GLY A 140 18.19 8.77 -11.46
N PRO A 141 18.32 9.92 -12.13
CA PRO A 141 17.44 11.06 -11.88
C PRO A 141 15.97 10.68 -12.15
N ASN A 142 15.14 10.84 -11.12
CA ASN A 142 13.71 10.49 -11.13
C ASN A 142 13.44 9.04 -11.58
N SER A 143 14.36 8.12 -11.31
CA SER A 143 14.17 6.68 -11.54
C SER A 143 14.57 5.85 -10.32
N TYR A 144 13.92 4.70 -10.21
CA TYR A 144 14.21 3.69 -9.20
C TYR A 144 14.31 2.31 -9.85
N GLN A 145 15.22 1.51 -9.32
CA GLN A 145 15.20 0.07 -9.42
C GLN A 145 14.19 -0.50 -8.41
N ILE A 146 13.29 -1.36 -8.89
CA ILE A 146 12.28 -2.01 -8.06
C ILE A 146 12.81 -3.35 -7.56
N TRP A 147 12.68 -3.58 -6.26
CA TRP A 147 13.05 -4.81 -5.58
C TRP A 147 11.81 -5.45 -4.96
N LEU A 148 11.63 -6.76 -5.16
CA LEU A 148 10.49 -7.52 -4.66
C LEU A 148 10.94 -8.81 -3.98
N GLY A 149 10.18 -9.26 -2.96
CA GLY A 149 10.36 -10.58 -2.34
C GLY A 149 10.86 -10.59 -0.90
N GLY A 150 11.06 -9.42 -0.27
CA GLY A 150 11.18 -9.36 1.19
C GLY A 150 9.87 -9.75 1.87
N THR A 151 9.88 -9.98 3.17
CA THR A 151 8.69 -10.38 3.95
C THR A 151 8.32 -9.36 5.02
N PRO A 152 7.06 -9.35 5.52
CA PRO A 152 6.65 -8.50 6.64
C PRO A 152 7.49 -8.67 7.91
N ASN A 153 8.13 -9.82 8.06
CA ASN A 153 8.99 -10.17 9.19
C ASN A 153 10.49 -9.90 8.89
N GLN A 154 10.82 -9.45 7.67
CA GLN A 154 12.18 -9.18 7.19
C GLN A 154 13.14 -10.38 7.31
N THR A 155 12.66 -11.59 7.04
CA THR A 155 13.47 -12.81 7.09
C THR A 155 14.03 -13.21 5.72
N LEU A 156 13.45 -12.69 4.64
CA LEU A 156 13.90 -12.95 3.27
C LEU A 156 14.47 -11.69 2.62
N LEU A 157 15.43 -11.89 1.72
CA LEU A 157 16.01 -10.85 0.90
C LEU A 157 15.20 -10.70 -0.39
N ALA A 158 14.84 -9.45 -0.69
CA ALA A 158 14.27 -9.07 -1.97
C ALA A 158 15.29 -9.26 -3.10
N LYS A 159 14.80 -9.46 -4.31
CA LYS A 159 15.60 -9.52 -5.54
C LYS A 159 15.23 -8.37 -6.46
N ALA A 160 16.18 -7.92 -7.27
CA ALA A 160 15.94 -6.94 -8.31
C ALA A 160 14.88 -7.47 -9.28
N PHE A 161 13.86 -6.66 -9.53
CA PHE A 161 12.72 -7.02 -10.37
C PHE A 161 12.72 -6.24 -11.69
N LYS A 162 12.93 -4.93 -11.64
CA LYS A 162 12.96 -4.07 -12.83
C LYS A 162 13.83 -2.84 -12.59
N ASP A 163 14.66 -2.53 -13.57
CA ASP A 163 15.61 -1.42 -13.52
C ASP A 163 15.05 -0.16 -14.19
N LYS A 164 15.57 1.00 -13.79
CA LYS A 164 15.34 2.32 -14.39
C LYS A 164 13.87 2.69 -14.56
N VAL A 165 13.02 2.31 -13.61
CA VAL A 165 11.60 2.66 -13.65
C VAL A 165 11.46 4.13 -13.30
N LYS A 166 10.98 4.93 -14.25
CA LYS A 166 10.70 6.35 -14.04
C LYS A 166 9.60 6.52 -13.03
N ILE A 167 9.71 7.55 -12.21
CA ILE A 167 8.73 7.84 -11.17
C ILE A 167 7.30 7.98 -11.72
N GLN A 168 7.13 8.47 -12.95
CA GLN A 168 5.84 8.63 -13.63
C GLN A 168 5.24 7.31 -14.13
N ASP A 169 6.07 6.29 -14.36
CA ASP A 169 5.65 4.99 -14.90
C ASP A 169 5.47 3.93 -13.79
N LEU A 170 5.59 4.33 -12.53
CA LEU A 170 5.60 3.40 -11.41
C LEU A 170 4.27 2.64 -11.29
N GLU A 171 3.13 3.31 -11.51
CA GLU A 171 1.80 2.69 -11.47
C GLU A 171 1.65 1.61 -12.54
N LYS A 172 2.27 1.77 -13.72
CA LYS A 172 2.23 0.77 -14.80
C LYS A 172 2.85 -0.55 -14.36
N VAL A 173 3.80 -0.51 -13.43
CA VAL A 173 4.43 -1.72 -12.86
C VAL A 173 3.66 -2.23 -11.64
N LEU A 174 3.21 -1.33 -10.76
CA LEU A 174 2.58 -1.72 -9.50
C LEU A 174 1.13 -2.24 -9.67
N GLU A 175 0.37 -1.66 -10.59
CA GLU A 175 -1.03 -2.03 -10.83
C GLU A 175 -1.20 -3.51 -11.21
N PRO A 176 -0.50 -4.07 -12.21
CA PRO A 176 -0.58 -5.51 -12.50
C PRO A 176 -0.18 -6.37 -11.31
N LEU A 177 0.87 -6.01 -10.57
CA LEU A 177 1.36 -6.78 -9.43
C LEU A 177 0.30 -6.88 -8.33
N PHE A 178 -0.29 -5.74 -7.93
CA PHE A 178 -1.32 -5.72 -6.91
C PHE A 178 -2.63 -6.35 -7.37
N TYR A 179 -2.98 -6.21 -8.65
CA TYR A 179 -4.14 -6.88 -9.22
C TYR A 179 -4.02 -8.40 -9.18
N HIS A 180 -2.87 -8.93 -9.59
CA HIS A 180 -2.62 -10.37 -9.53
C HIS A 180 -2.48 -10.87 -8.10
N TRP A 181 -1.88 -10.08 -7.20
CA TRP A 181 -1.86 -10.40 -5.77
C TRP A 181 -3.29 -10.54 -5.23
N LYS A 182 -4.16 -9.56 -5.45
CA LYS A 182 -5.57 -9.62 -5.01
C LYS A 182 -6.28 -10.89 -5.49
N ARG A 183 -6.08 -11.28 -6.75
CA ARG A 183 -6.81 -12.40 -7.39
C ARG A 183 -6.23 -13.78 -7.12
N LYS A 184 -4.90 -13.89 -7.01
CA LYS A 184 -4.17 -15.17 -6.96
C LYS A 184 -3.50 -15.43 -5.61
N ARG A 185 -3.69 -14.56 -4.61
CA ARG A 185 -3.18 -14.79 -3.25
C ARG A 185 -3.92 -15.90 -2.54
N LEU A 186 -3.18 -16.65 -1.72
CA LEU A 186 -3.73 -17.58 -0.75
C LEU A 186 -4.31 -16.82 0.45
N SER A 187 -5.07 -17.53 1.30
CA SER A 187 -5.65 -16.94 2.51
C SER A 187 -4.55 -16.42 3.43
N LYS A 188 -4.64 -15.14 3.82
CA LYS A 188 -3.68 -14.43 4.68
C LYS A 188 -2.24 -14.36 4.15
N GLU A 189 -2.05 -14.49 2.84
CA GLU A 189 -0.73 -14.38 2.22
C GLU A 189 -0.29 -12.91 2.05
N SER A 190 0.94 -12.61 2.49
CA SER A 190 1.55 -11.29 2.31
C SER A 190 1.96 -11.04 0.84
N PHE A 191 2.25 -9.79 0.48
CA PHE A 191 2.68 -9.48 -0.88
C PHE A 191 4.08 -10.05 -1.18
N GLY A 192 4.95 -10.03 -0.17
CA GLY A 192 6.26 -10.66 -0.21
C GLY A 192 6.21 -12.17 -0.47
N ASP A 193 5.40 -12.89 0.31
CA ASP A 193 5.25 -14.34 0.18
C ASP A 193 4.63 -14.71 -1.18
N PHE A 194 3.61 -13.95 -1.60
CA PHE A 194 3.02 -14.07 -2.94
C PHE A 194 4.06 -13.91 -4.04
N THR A 195 4.93 -12.91 -3.92
CA THR A 195 6.00 -12.65 -4.90
C THR A 195 6.95 -13.84 -4.99
N ASN A 196 7.38 -14.36 -3.84
CA ASN A 196 8.30 -15.50 -3.78
C ASN A 196 7.67 -16.78 -4.34
N ARG A 197 6.38 -17.02 -4.09
CA ARG A 197 5.65 -18.19 -4.60
C ARG A 197 5.40 -18.13 -6.11
N MET A 198 5.04 -16.96 -6.63
CA MET A 198 4.80 -16.78 -8.07
C MET A 198 6.09 -16.80 -8.87
N GLY A 199 7.17 -16.29 -8.29
CA GLY A 199 8.47 -16.13 -8.96
C GLY A 199 8.53 -14.88 -9.83
N HIS A 200 9.70 -14.25 -9.86
CA HIS A 200 9.94 -12.98 -10.54
C HIS A 200 9.69 -13.04 -12.05
N GLU A 201 10.03 -14.14 -12.71
CA GLU A 201 9.85 -14.33 -14.16
C GLU A 201 8.37 -14.25 -14.56
N LYS A 202 7.50 -14.96 -13.84
CA LYS A 202 6.05 -14.96 -14.09
C LYS A 202 5.45 -13.59 -13.80
N LEU A 203 5.90 -12.92 -12.75
CA LEU A 203 5.44 -11.57 -12.44
C LEU A 203 5.85 -10.57 -13.52
N LEU A 204 7.06 -10.68 -14.05
CA LEU A 204 7.54 -9.82 -15.13
C LEU A 204 6.72 -10.03 -16.41
N GLU A 205 6.39 -11.28 -16.75
CA GLU A 205 5.51 -11.61 -17.87
C GLU A 205 4.12 -10.96 -17.72
N LEU A 206 3.55 -11.00 -16.51
CA LEU A 206 2.25 -10.38 -16.21
C LEU A 206 2.29 -8.85 -16.32
N VAL A 207 3.38 -8.22 -15.88
CA VAL A 207 3.59 -6.77 -16.04
C VAL A 207 3.69 -6.40 -17.53
N ASN A 208 4.42 -7.19 -18.32
CA ASN A 208 4.61 -6.91 -19.75
C ASN A 208 3.32 -7.10 -20.57
N LYS A 209 2.44 -8.02 -20.17
CA LYS A 209 1.15 -8.29 -20.82
C LYS A 209 0.00 -7.41 -20.29
N TRP A 210 0.29 -6.42 -19.45
CA TRP A 210 -0.74 -5.64 -18.78
C TRP A 210 -1.36 -4.59 -19.69
N GLU A 211 -2.63 -4.81 -20.06
CA GLU A 211 -3.43 -3.85 -20.86
C GLU A 211 -4.40 -3.02 -20.00
N GLY A 212 -4.39 -3.25 -18.68
CA GLY A 212 -5.28 -2.60 -17.71
C GLY A 212 -6.17 -3.59 -16.96
N ILE A 213 -6.89 -3.06 -15.97
CA ILE A 213 -7.87 -3.85 -15.23
C ILE A 213 -8.99 -4.23 -16.21
N PRO A 214 -9.25 -5.54 -16.44
CA PRO A 214 -10.35 -5.93 -17.30
C PRO A 214 -11.64 -5.39 -16.70
N LEU A 215 -12.36 -4.58 -17.49
CA LEU A 215 -13.69 -4.11 -17.15
C LEU A 215 -14.54 -5.36 -16.85
N GLY A 216 -14.84 -5.58 -15.58
CA GLY A 216 -15.74 -6.65 -15.20
C GLY A 216 -17.04 -6.40 -15.95
N ALA A 217 -17.53 -7.40 -16.70
CA ALA A 217 -18.85 -7.33 -17.28
C ALA A 217 -19.81 -6.95 -16.15
N SER A 218 -20.43 -5.77 -16.24
CA SER A 218 -21.34 -5.32 -15.20
C SER A 218 -22.48 -6.32 -15.12
N ARG A 219 -22.42 -7.22 -14.14
CA ARG A 219 -23.53 -8.10 -13.80
C ARG A 219 -24.51 -7.25 -13.02
N TYR A 220 -25.32 -6.50 -13.75
CA TYR A 220 -26.53 -5.92 -13.18
C TYR A 220 -27.40 -7.09 -12.74
N ASN A 221 -27.54 -7.31 -11.44
CA ASN A 221 -28.56 -8.19 -10.89
C ASN A 221 -29.91 -7.49 -10.99
N LEU A 222 -30.39 -7.30 -12.23
CA LEU A 222 -31.71 -6.76 -12.52
C LEU A 222 -32.75 -7.80 -12.11
N LYS A 223 -33.39 -7.56 -10.97
CA LYS A 223 -34.62 -8.29 -10.62
C LYS A 223 -35.78 -7.58 -11.32
N LEU A 224 -36.32 -8.23 -12.34
CA LEU A 224 -37.51 -7.77 -13.03
C LEU A 224 -38.72 -8.14 -12.19
N PHE A 225 -39.57 -7.17 -11.91
CA PHE A 225 -40.88 -7.37 -11.32
C PHE A 225 -41.92 -7.02 -12.38
N ALA A 226 -42.91 -7.89 -12.54
CA ALA A 226 -44.08 -7.66 -13.36
C ALA A 226 -45.31 -7.81 -12.48
N ASP A 227 -46.35 -7.06 -12.80
CA ASP A 227 -47.69 -7.31 -12.28
C ASP A 227 -48.19 -8.70 -12.73
N LYS A 228 -49.16 -9.22 -11.97
CA LYS A 228 -49.66 -10.59 -12.15
C LYS A 228 -50.25 -10.80 -13.55
N GLU A 229 -51.01 -9.82 -14.04
CA GLU A 229 -51.68 -9.88 -15.35
C GLU A 229 -50.66 -9.92 -16.49
N THR A 230 -49.64 -9.06 -16.43
CA THR A 230 -48.56 -9.03 -17.40
C THR A 230 -47.73 -10.31 -17.39
N TYR A 231 -47.48 -10.89 -16.21
CA TYR A 231 -46.76 -12.17 -16.10
C TYR A 231 -47.56 -13.32 -16.74
N GLU A 232 -48.85 -13.42 -16.46
CA GLU A 232 -49.72 -14.45 -17.03
C GLU A 232 -49.82 -14.32 -18.56
N ALA A 233 -49.99 -13.08 -19.07
CA ALA A 233 -49.96 -12.82 -20.51
C ALA A 233 -48.63 -13.24 -21.15
N MET A 234 -47.51 -12.92 -20.51
CA MET A 234 -46.18 -13.29 -21.00
C MET A 234 -45.93 -14.81 -20.95
N ASP A 235 -46.41 -15.51 -19.93
CA ASP A 235 -46.29 -16.97 -19.82
C ASP A 235 -47.07 -17.68 -20.92
N THR A 236 -48.27 -17.21 -21.27
CA THR A 236 -49.05 -17.78 -22.39
C THR A 236 -48.32 -17.61 -23.73
N LEU A 237 -47.73 -16.44 -23.99
CA LEU A 237 -46.93 -16.18 -25.18
C LEU A 237 -45.64 -17.02 -25.22
N ALA A 238 -45.01 -17.24 -24.07
CA ALA A 238 -43.80 -18.05 -23.96
C ALA A 238 -44.08 -19.52 -24.29
N ARG A 239 -45.22 -20.06 -23.84
CA ARG A 239 -45.67 -21.43 -24.15
C ARG A 239 -45.88 -21.67 -25.64
N LEU A 240 -46.37 -20.66 -26.38
CA LEU A 240 -46.52 -20.76 -27.84
C LEU A 240 -45.17 -20.85 -28.58
N GLN A 241 -44.08 -20.43 -27.94
CA GLN A 241 -42.73 -20.42 -28.50
C GLN A 241 -41.81 -21.49 -27.89
N ASP A 242 -42.34 -22.43 -27.10
CA ASP A 242 -41.58 -23.42 -26.32
C ASP A 242 -40.45 -22.80 -25.45
N LYS A 243 -40.70 -21.60 -24.90
CA LYS A 243 -39.77 -20.88 -24.02
C LYS A 243 -40.35 -20.73 -22.62
N SER A 244 -39.49 -20.55 -21.63
CA SER A 244 -39.92 -20.08 -20.31
C SER A 244 -40.25 -18.57 -20.33
N ALA A 245 -41.18 -18.13 -19.49
CA ALA A 245 -41.52 -16.71 -19.34
C ALA A 245 -40.28 -15.83 -19.07
N HIS A 246 -39.31 -16.33 -18.31
CA HIS A 246 -38.05 -15.63 -18.04
C HIS A 246 -37.18 -15.47 -19.30
N GLN A 247 -37.04 -16.51 -20.11
CA GLN A 247 -36.26 -16.44 -21.36
C GLN A 247 -36.88 -15.47 -22.35
N LEU A 248 -38.21 -15.53 -22.52
CA LEU A 248 -38.93 -14.59 -23.39
C LEU A 248 -38.77 -13.14 -22.91
N ALA A 249 -38.89 -12.88 -21.60
CA ALA A 249 -38.67 -11.55 -21.03
C ALA A 249 -37.26 -11.01 -21.32
N MET A 250 -36.24 -11.85 -21.17
CA MET A 250 -34.85 -11.47 -21.42
C MET A 250 -34.59 -11.18 -22.91
N ASP A 251 -35.20 -11.95 -23.81
CA ASP A 251 -35.11 -11.70 -25.26
C ASP A 251 -35.76 -10.36 -25.63
N ILE A 252 -36.98 -10.09 -25.13
CA ILE A 252 -37.69 -8.82 -25.36
C ILE A 252 -36.86 -7.63 -24.85
N ILE A 253 -36.30 -7.72 -23.65
CA ILE A 253 -35.47 -6.64 -23.09
C ILE A 253 -34.21 -6.45 -23.93
N ARG A 254 -33.58 -7.53 -24.40
CA ARG A 254 -32.40 -7.45 -25.26
C ARG A 254 -32.73 -6.74 -26.57
N ASP A 255 -33.84 -7.06 -27.20
CA ASP A 255 -34.30 -6.45 -28.45
C ASP A 255 -34.71 -4.97 -28.25
N TYR A 256 -35.36 -4.67 -27.12
CA TYR A 256 -35.71 -3.30 -26.75
C TYR A 256 -34.46 -2.43 -26.53
N VAL A 257 -33.47 -2.94 -25.79
CA VAL A 257 -32.20 -2.24 -25.58
C VAL A 257 -31.42 -2.08 -26.88
N ALA A 258 -31.42 -3.10 -27.75
CA ALA A 258 -30.75 -3.04 -29.05
C ALA A 258 -31.37 -1.97 -29.96
N SER A 259 -32.70 -1.83 -29.95
CA SER A 259 -33.41 -0.80 -30.74
C SER A 259 -33.28 0.62 -30.17
N HIS A 260 -33.08 0.76 -28.85
CA HIS A 260 -33.02 2.07 -28.19
C HIS A 260 -31.60 2.59 -27.92
N ARG A 261 -30.56 1.83 -28.26
CA ARG A 261 -29.18 2.35 -28.34
C ARG A 261 -29.04 3.28 -29.55
N LYS A 262 -29.53 4.51 -29.44
CA LYS A 262 -29.04 5.63 -30.23
C LYS A 262 -27.73 6.11 -29.59
N TRP A 263 -26.63 5.92 -30.33
CA TRP A 263 -25.26 6.45 -30.19
C TRP A 263 -24.87 7.08 -28.84
#